data_AF-A0A822HKC6-F1
#
_entry.id   AF-A0A822HKC6-F1
#
_cell.length_a   1.000
_cell.length_b   1.000
_cell.length_c   1.000
_cell.angle_alpha   90.00
_cell.angle_beta   90.00
_cell.angle_gamma   90.00
#
_symmetry.space_group_name_H-M   'P 1'
#
loop_
_entity.id
_entity.type
_entity.pdbx_description
1 polymer ?
#
loop_
_entity_poly.entity_id
_entity_poly.type
_entity_poly.pdbx_seq_one_letter_code
_entity_poly.pdbx_strand_id
1 'polypeptide(L)' 'MIIDDRMATCVTANINDRLLVGNRDSELCIVINDLKEEDDRFNE' A
#
# COMPACT_ATOMS: atom_id res chain seq x y z
N MET A 1 -1.26 1.01 -3.58
CA MET A 1 -1.32 -0.47 -3.73
C MET A 1 -2.50 -0.97 -2.92
N ILE A 2 -3.25 -1.97 -3.38
CA ILE A 2 -4.33 -2.60 -2.61
C ILE A 2 -3.93 -4.07 -2.44
N ILE A 3 -4.05 -4.59 -1.22
CA ILE A 3 -3.61 -5.92 -0.82
C ILE A 3 -4.78 -6.61 -0.12
N ASP A 4 -5.20 -7.75 -0.68
CA ASP A 4 -6.23 -8.65 -0.15
C ASP A 4 -7.51 -7.93 0.31
N ASP A 5 -7.88 -6.84 -0.36
CA ASP A 5 -9.03 -5.97 -0.04
C ASP A 5 -9.14 -5.54 1.45
N ARG A 6 -8.01 -5.56 2.18
CA ARG A 6 -7.94 -5.27 3.62
C ARG A 6 -6.88 -4.23 3.99
N MET A 7 -5.95 -3.99 3.07
CA MET A 7 -4.88 -3.03 3.25
C MET A 7 -4.66 -2.24 1.98
N ALA A 8 -4.49 -0.93 2.13
CA ALA A 8 -4.11 -0.05 1.05
C ALA A 8 -2.89 0.79 1.42
N THR A 9 -2.00 1.00 0.45
CA THR A 9 -0.94 2.00 0.56
C THR A 9 -1.18 3.15 -0.41
N CYS A 10 -1.21 4.36 0.13
CA CYS A 10 -1.29 5.60 -0.62
C CYS A 10 0.07 6.29 -0.54
N VAL A 11 0.73 6.42 -1.69
CA VAL A 11 2.15 6.79 -1.75
C VAL A 11 2.40 7.83 -2.83
N THR A 12 3.41 8.66 -2.59
CA THR A 12 4.01 9.51 -3.63
C THR A 12 5.07 8.73 -4.45
N ALA A 13 5.62 7.66 -3.86
CA ALA A 13 6.66 6.84 -4.46
C ALA A 13 6.12 5.89 -5.55
N ASN A 14 6.61 6.03 -6.77
CA ASN A 14 6.49 5.00 -7.79
C ASN A 14 7.35 3.77 -7.46
N ILE A 15 7.00 2.62 -8.04
CA ILE A 15 7.74 1.36 -7.86
C ILE A 15 9.02 1.38 -8.72
N ASN A 16 10.09 1.94 -8.16
CA ASN A 16 11.43 1.91 -8.74
C ASN A 16 12.51 2.22 -7.70
N ASP A 17 13.76 1.90 -8.03
CA ASP A 17 14.93 2.14 -7.16
C ASP A 17 15.19 3.62 -6.86
N ARG A 18 14.68 4.54 -7.69
CA ARG A 18 14.86 5.98 -7.44
C ARG A 18 14.10 6.40 -6.18
N LEU A 19 12.89 5.88 -6.00
CA LEU A 19 11.97 6.34 -4.97
C LEU A 19 11.91 5.37 -3.77
N LEU A 20 12.22 4.08 -3.97
CA LEU A 20 12.12 3.06 -2.92
C LEU A 20 13.41 2.82 -2.13
N VAL A 21 14.59 3.19 -2.66
CA VAL A 21 15.88 2.97 -1.97
C VAL A 21 16.08 3.97 -0.81
N GLY A 22 15.31 5.06 -0.76
CA GLY A 22 15.27 6.01 0.37
C GLY A 22 16.52 6.89 0.51
N ASN A 23 17.48 6.82 -0.43
CA ASN A 23 18.70 7.64 -0.42
C ASN A 23 18.79 8.63 -1.60
N ARG A 24 17.69 8.86 -2.32
CA ARG A 24 17.64 9.74 -3.49
C ARG A 24 16.57 10.81 -3.31
N ASP A 25 15.31 10.47 -3.59
CA ASP A 25 14.18 11.39 -3.50
C ASP A 25 13.42 11.12 -2.19
N SER A 26 12.94 12.18 -1.53
CA SER A 26 12.13 12.07 -0.32
C SER A 26 10.68 11.74 -0.68
N GLU A 27 10.13 10.68 -0.09
CA GLU A 27 8.80 10.18 -0.41
C GLU A 27 7.95 10.01 0.86
N LEU A 28 6.62 10.03 0.70
CA LEU A 28 5.66 9.80 1.77
C LEU A 28 4.77 8.60 1.45
N CYS A 29 4.53 7.77 2.46
CA CYS A 29 3.65 6.61 2.38
C CYS A 29 2.68 6.60 3.56
N ILE A 30 1.40 6.40 3.27
CA ILE A 30 0.36 6.11 4.26
C ILE A 30 -0.07 4.67 4.05
N VAL A 31 -0.03 3.89 5.14
CA VAL A 31 -0.56 2.53 5.18
C VAL A 31 -1.92 2.58 5.89
N ILE A 32 -2.95 2.11 5.21
CA ILE A 32 -4.33 2.07 5.67
C ILE A 32 -4.67 0.59 5.85
N ASN A 33 -5.11 0.22 7.04
CA ASN A 33 -5.58 -1.11 7.37
C ASN A 33 -7.05 -1.03 7.77
N ASP A 34 -7.85 -1.95 7.27
CA ASP A 34 -9.21 -2.09 7.76
C ASP A 34 -9.20 -2.63 9.19
N LEU A 35 -10.05 -2.02 10.03
CA LEU A 35 -10.20 -2.39 11.44
C LEU A 35 -11.38 -3.35 11.68
N LYS A 36 -12.18 -3.60 10.65
CA LYS A 36 -13.37 -4.45 10.70
C LYS A 36 -13.35 -5.35 9.48
N GLU A 37 -13.71 -6.61 9.68
CA GLU A 37 -13.93 -7.53 8.57
C GLU A 37 -15.35 -7.35 8.04
N GLU A 38 -15.47 -7.21 6.73
CA GLU A 38 -16.75 -7.31 6.01
C GLU A 38 -16.83 -8.69 5.34
N ASP A 39 -18.06 -9.17 5.14
CA ASP A 39 -18.30 -10.45 4.49
C ASP A 39 -17.98 -10.31 2.99
N ASP A 40 -16.89 -10.95 2.56
CA ASP A 40 -16.35 -10.86 1.20
C ASP A 40 -15.82 -12.21 0.73
N ARG A 41 -15.69 -12.36 -0.59
CA ARG A 41 -15.29 -13.62 -1.23
C ARG A 41 -13.83 -13.60 -1.60
N PHE A 42 -13.08 -14.54 -1.04
CA PHE A 42 -11.71 -14.78 -1.44
C PHE A 42 -11.55 -16.21 -1.95
N ASN A 43 -11.39 -16.33 -3.26
CA ASN A 43 -11.02 -17.57 -3.94
C ASN A 43 -12.02 -18.75 -3.75
N GLU A 44 -13.33 -18.48 -3.97
CA GLU A 44 -14.34 -19.53 -4.23
C GLU A 44 -13.99 -20.36 -5.49
#